data_AF-A0A0F2S5T9-F1
#
_entry.id   AF-A0A0F2S5T9-F1
#
_cell.length_a   1.000
_cell.length_b   1.000
_cell.length_c   1.000
_cell.angle_alpha   90.00
_cell.angle_beta   90.00
_cell.angle_gamma   90.00
#
_symmetry.space_group_name_H-M   'P 1'
#
loop_
_entity.id
_entity.type
_entity.pdbx_description
1 polymer ?
#
loop_
_entity_poly.entity_id
_entity_poly.type
_entity_poly.pdbx_seq_one_letter_code
_entity_poly.pdbx_strand_id
1 'polypeptide(L)'
;MSDEVQLARAEAGESVNSIIMALITLASGLAFALAALIILLQALVGALAQVMEPWLASVIVGIGAAIVGFILAKAGQSKLQASNLAPNRTARNLQRDANVVKEHV
;
A
#
# COMPACT_ATOMS: atom_id res chain seq x y z
N MET A 1 -24.64 -28.55 -12.73
CA MET A 1 -23.18 -28.31 -12.81
C MET A 1 -22.84 -26.99 -13.49
N SER A 2 -23.56 -26.55 -14.53
CA SER A 2 -23.34 -25.24 -15.18
C SER A 2 -23.70 -24.04 -14.31
N ASP A 3 -24.70 -24.17 -13.44
CA ASP A 3 -25.21 -23.05 -12.63
C ASP A 3 -24.28 -22.69 -11.46
N GLU A 4 -23.64 -23.67 -10.81
CA GLU A 4 -22.64 -23.41 -9.76
C GLU A 4 -21.39 -22.72 -10.33
N VAL A 5 -20.96 -23.07 -11.54
CA VAL A 5 -19.82 -22.43 -12.21
C VAL A 5 -20.15 -20.98 -12.58
N GLN A 6 -21.39 -20.70 -13.00
CA GLN A 6 -21.84 -19.34 -13.29
C GLN A 6 -21.98 -18.50 -12.02
N LEU A 7 -22.49 -19.08 -10.93
CA LEU A 7 -22.59 -18.42 -9.63
C LEU A 7 -21.21 -18.14 -9.04
N ALA A 8 -20.31 -19.12 -9.06
CA ALA A 8 -18.93 -18.95 -8.63
C ALA A 8 -18.19 -17.89 -9.45
N ARG A 9 -18.46 -17.80 -10.76
CA ARG A 9 -17.91 -16.75 -11.63
C ARG A 9 -18.48 -15.38 -11.31
N ALA A 10 -19.76 -15.29 -10.97
CA ALA A 10 -20.42 -14.05 -10.56
C ALA A 10 -19.85 -13.54 -9.22
N GLU A 11 -19.75 -14.40 -8.20
CA GLU A 11 -19.16 -14.06 -6.90
C GLU A 11 -17.67 -13.70 -7.01
N ALA A 12 -16.91 -14.42 -7.85
CA ALA A 12 -15.51 -14.08 -8.13
C ALA A 12 -15.37 -12.71 -8.82
N GLY A 13 -16.28 -12.39 -9.75
CA GLY A 13 -16.31 -11.08 -10.42
C GLY A 13 -16.62 -9.93 -9.47
N GLU A 14 -17.58 -10.12 -8.57
CA GLU A 14 -17.94 -9.13 -7.55
C GLU A 14 -16.80 -8.93 -6.54
N SER A 15 -16.15 -10.01 -6.11
CA SER A 15 -14.95 -9.97 -5.25
C SER A 15 -13.81 -9.20 -5.92
N VAL A 16 -13.53 -9.46 -7.20
CA VAL A 16 -12.50 -8.74 -7.96
C VAL A 16 -12.84 -7.25 -8.10
N ASN A 17 -14.09 -6.92 -8.41
CA ASN A 17 -14.52 -5.53 -8.53
C ASN A 17 -14.38 -4.77 -7.20
N SER A 18 -14.69 -5.41 -6.08
CA SER A 18 -14.52 -4.83 -4.75
C SER A 18 -13.05 -4.52 -4.43
N ILE A 19 -12.13 -5.41 -4.81
CA ILE A 19 -10.67 -5.21 -4.65
C ILE A 19 -10.20 -4.06 -5.52
N ILE A 20 -10.65 -4.00 -6.79
CA ILE A 20 -10.31 -2.90 -7.70
C ILE A 20 -10.77 -1.56 -7.13
N MET A 21 -12.03 -1.49 -6.65
CA MET A 21 -12.56 -0.27 -6.04
C MET A 21 -11.77 0.14 -4.80
N ALA A 22 -11.43 -0.81 -3.93
CA ALA A 22 -10.59 -0.55 -2.76
C ALA A 22 -9.21 -0.01 -3.15
N LEU A 23 -8.58 -0.58 -4.18
CA LEU A 23 -7.29 -0.10 -4.70
C LEU A 23 -7.39 1.31 -5.29
N ILE A 24 -8.45 1.61 -6.05
CA ILE A 24 -8.69 2.94 -6.61
C ILE A 24 -8.88 3.97 -5.49
N THR A 25 -9.70 3.67 -4.48
CA THR A 25 -9.94 4.57 -3.35
C THR A 25 -8.66 4.80 -2.53
N LEU A 26 -7.86 3.76 -2.32
CA LEU A 26 -6.58 3.88 -1.63
C LEU A 26 -5.58 4.71 -2.44
N ALA A 27 -5.47 4.46 -3.76
CA ALA A 27 -4.60 5.19 -4.65
C ALA A 27 -4.98 6.68 -4.75
N SER A 28 -6.28 6.99 -4.85
CA SER A 28 -6.75 8.38 -4.87
C SER A 28 -6.45 9.09 -3.55
N GLY A 29 -6.72 8.44 -2.40
CA GLY A 29 -6.38 8.97 -1.09
C GLY A 29 -4.88 9.27 -0.95
N LEU A 30 -4.02 8.35 -1.39
CA LEU A 30 -2.56 8.54 -1.42
C LEU A 30 -2.15 9.71 -2.33
N ALA A 31 -2.78 9.85 -3.50
CA ALA A 31 -2.51 10.96 -4.41
C ALA A 31 -2.87 12.31 -3.80
N PHE A 32 -4.05 12.42 -3.16
CA PHE A 32 -4.46 13.63 -2.45
C PHE A 32 -3.55 13.92 -1.25
N ALA A 33 -3.18 12.90 -0.47
CA ALA A 33 -2.26 13.06 0.64
C ALA A 33 -0.89 13.55 0.17
N LEU A 34 -0.37 13.04 -0.95
CA LEU A 34 0.87 13.50 -1.55
C LEU A 34 0.78 14.95 -2.03
N ALA A 35 -0.30 15.31 -2.73
CA ALA A 35 -0.53 16.68 -3.18
C ALA A 35 -0.61 17.67 -1.99
N ALA A 36 -1.34 17.31 -0.94
CA ALA A 36 -1.43 18.09 0.28
C ALA A 36 -0.07 18.22 0.97
N LEU A 37 0.72 17.14 1.05
CA LEU A 37 2.06 17.17 1.61
C LEU A 37 2.98 18.11 0.83
N ILE A 38 2.95 18.09 -0.51
CA ILE A 38 3.73 19.01 -1.34
C ILE A 38 3.36 20.45 -1.04
N ILE A 39 2.06 20.78 -0.96
CA ILE A 39 1.59 22.14 -0.64
C ILE A 39 2.06 22.56 0.76
N LEU A 40 1.99 21.68 1.76
CA LEU A 40 2.47 21.96 3.11
C LEU A 40 3.98 22.18 3.16
N LEU A 41 4.77 21.40 2.41
CA LEU A 41 6.21 21.59 2.31
C LEU A 41 6.55 22.93 1.64
N GLN A 42 5.83 23.31 0.58
CA GLN A 42 5.99 24.64 -0.05
C GLN A 42 5.62 25.78 0.91
N ALA A 43 4.54 25.64 1.68
CA ALA A 43 4.16 26.61 2.70
C ALA A 43 5.25 26.73 3.79
N LEU A 44 5.85 25.61 4.21
CA LEU A 44 6.94 25.61 5.17
C LEU A 44 8.20 26.29 4.62
N VAL A 45 8.56 26.02 3.36
CA VAL A 45 9.66 26.73 2.67
C VAL A 45 9.37 28.23 2.62
N GLY A 46 8.15 28.62 2.23
CA GLY A 46 7.75 30.02 2.15
C GLY A 46 7.79 30.74 3.51
N ALA A 47 7.37 30.06 4.58
CA ALA A 47 7.45 30.59 5.94
C ALA A 47 8.91 30.78 6.38
N LEU A 48 9.77 29.79 6.12
CA LEU A 48 11.17 29.85 6.50
C LEU A 48 11.95 30.89 5.66
N ALA A 49 11.55 31.08 4.39
CA ALA A 49 12.11 32.11 3.51
C ALA A 49 11.82 33.55 3.97
N GLN A 50 10.92 33.78 4.94
CA GLN A 50 10.74 35.12 5.54
C GLN A 50 11.88 35.51 6.48
N VAL A 51 12.66 34.54 6.96
CA VAL A 51 13.73 34.75 7.96
C VAL A 51 15.12 34.35 7.45
N MET A 52 15.22 33.72 6.28
CA MET A 52 16.48 33.34 5.64
C MET A 52 16.35 33.26 4.11
N GLU A 53 17.48 33.11 3.42
CA GLU A 53 17.50 32.99 1.96
C GLU A 53 16.64 31.81 1.44
N PRO A 54 15.84 32.00 0.37
CA PRO A 54 14.90 30.98 -0.13
C PRO A 54 15.58 29.65 -0.52
N TRP A 55 16.80 29.72 -1.07
CA TRP A 55 17.56 28.53 -1.45
C TRP A 55 17.94 27.70 -0.22
N LEU A 56 18.30 28.34 0.89
CA LEU A 56 18.68 27.67 2.13
C LEU A 56 17.45 27.08 2.83
N ALA A 57 16.35 27.82 2.84
CA ALA A 57 15.07 27.35 3.37
C ALA A 57 14.60 26.04 2.68
N SER A 58 14.66 26.00 1.35
CA SER A 58 14.26 24.80 0.58
C SER A 58 15.17 23.60 0.82
N VAL A 59 16.48 23.81 0.98
CA VAL A 59 17.44 22.75 1.33
C VAL A 59 17.15 22.17 2.72
N ILE A 60 16.93 23.02 3.73
CA ILE A 60 16.65 22.56 5.11
C ILE A 60 15.37 21.75 5.16
N VAL A 61 14.29 22.26 4.56
CA VAL A 61 13.00 21.57 4.51
C VAL A 61 13.11 20.26 3.72
N GLY A 62 13.83 20.26 2.60
CA GLY A 62 14.07 19.07 1.77
C GLY A 62 14.80 17.97 2.54
N ILE A 63 15.86 18.31 3.28
CA ILE A 63 16.59 17.36 4.12
C ILE A 63 15.68 16.79 5.22
N GLY A 64 14.92 17.65 5.90
CA GLY A 64 13.97 17.21 6.93
C GLY A 64 12.91 16.25 6.38
N ALA A 65 12.31 16.58 5.23
CA ALA A 65 11.34 15.73 4.55
C ALA A 65 11.96 14.39 4.12
N ALA A 66 13.20 14.38 3.62
CA ALA A 66 13.91 13.16 3.24
C ALA A 66 14.15 12.23 4.44
N ILE A 67 14.53 12.78 5.60
CA ILE A 67 14.71 12.00 6.84
C ILE A 67 13.40 11.37 7.27
N VAL A 68 12.32 12.16 7.32
CA VAL A 68 10.98 11.65 7.68
C VAL A 68 10.53 10.57 6.71
N GLY A 69 10.70 10.79 5.40
CA GLY A 69 10.37 9.81 4.37
C GLY A 69 11.16 8.51 4.52
N PHE A 70 12.46 8.60 4.83
CA PHE A 70 13.31 7.44 5.07
C PHE A 70 12.85 6.63 6.30
N ILE A 71 12.51 7.30 7.41
CA ILE A 71 11.99 6.64 8.62
C ILE A 71 10.66 5.94 8.33
N LEU A 72 9.73 6.61 7.64
CA LEU A 72 8.44 6.02 7.26
C LEU A 72 8.62 4.81 6.33
N ALA A 73 9.52 4.90 5.35
CA ALA A 73 9.84 3.78 4.46
C ALA A 73 10.39 2.59 5.23
N LYS A 74 11.33 2.81 6.15
CA LYS A 74 11.87 1.77 7.04
C LYS A 74 10.79 1.15 7.94
N ALA A 75 9.94 1.98 8.52
CA ALA A 75 8.83 1.51 9.36
C ALA A 75 7.81 0.67 8.57
N GLY A 76 7.49 1.10 7.34
CA GLY A 76 6.62 0.37 6.43
C GLY A 76 7.22 -0.98 6.04
N GLN A 77 8.49 -1.02 5.63
CA GLN A 77 9.20 -2.27 5.33
C GLN A 77 9.21 -3.22 6.53
N SER A 78 9.48 -2.71 7.74
CA SER A 78 9.46 -3.53 8.95
C SER A 78 8.07 -4.09 9.25
N LYS A 79 6.99 -3.31 9.08
CA LYS A 79 5.61 -3.78 9.25
C LYS A 79 5.21 -4.84 8.23
N LEU A 80 5.65 -4.72 6.98
CA LEU A 80 5.41 -5.72 5.93
C LEU A 80 6.22 -7.00 6.13
N GLN A 81 7.39 -6.92 6.78
CA GLN A 81 8.17 -8.10 7.16
C GLN A 81 7.61 -8.78 8.42
N ALA A 82 7.13 -8.01 9.40
CA ALA A 82 6.56 -8.52 10.64
C ALA A 82 5.16 -9.14 10.43
N SER A 83 4.34 -8.53 9.56
CA SER A 83 3.20 -9.20 8.98
C SER A 83 3.71 -10.21 7.95
N ASN A 84 4.00 -11.43 8.37
CA ASN A 84 4.14 -12.58 7.47
C ASN A 84 2.90 -12.66 6.55
N LEU A 85 2.96 -11.96 5.41
CA LEU A 85 1.95 -11.97 4.35
C LEU A 85 1.86 -13.35 3.66
N ALA A 86 2.77 -14.28 4.00
CA ALA A 86 2.57 -15.69 3.78
C ALA A 86 1.88 -16.29 5.03
N PRO A 87 0.58 -16.63 4.97
CA PRO A 87 -0.03 -17.43 6.01
C PRO A 87 0.62 -18.82 5.99
N ASN A 88 1.68 -18.98 6.78
CA ASN A 88 2.49 -20.20 6.90
C ASN A 88 1.67 -21.43 7.30
N ARG A 89 0.43 -21.24 7.77
CA ARG A 89 -0.53 -22.32 8.08
C ARG A 89 -1.50 -22.59 6.93
N THR A 90 -2.04 -21.56 6.29
CA THR A 90 -2.96 -21.73 5.14
C THR A 90 -2.25 -22.30 3.92
N ALA A 91 -1.03 -21.86 3.61
CA ALA A 91 -0.24 -22.45 2.52
C ALA A 91 0.10 -23.93 2.75
N ARG A 92 0.33 -24.33 4.02
CA ARG A 92 0.60 -25.73 4.39
C ARG A 92 -0.63 -26.61 4.28
N ASN A 93 -1.80 -26.10 4.67
CA ASN A 93 -3.06 -26.83 4.55
C ASN A 93 -3.47 -26.99 3.08
N LEU A 94 -3.28 -25.95 2.24
CA LEU A 94 -3.54 -26.03 0.80
C LEU A 94 -2.60 -27.02 0.08
N GLN A 95 -1.32 -27.08 0.46
CA GLN A 95 -0.39 -28.09 -0.06
C GLN A 95 -0.76 -29.52 0.38
N ARG A 96 -1.24 -29.68 1.61
CA ARG A 96 -1.67 -30.98 2.13
C ARG A 96 -2.92 -31.47 1.41
N ASP A 97 -3.91 -30.61 1.22
CA ASP A 97 -5.15 -30.93 0.51
C ASP A 97 -4.90 -31.21 -0.98
N ALA A 98 -3.99 -30.47 -1.63
CA ALA A 98 -3.61 -30.74 -3.02
C ALA A 98 -2.90 -32.09 -3.21
N ASN A 99 -2.14 -32.56 -2.21
CA ASN A 99 -1.50 -33.86 -2.26
C ASN A 99 -2.50 -35.01 -2.04
N VAL A 100 -3.51 -34.83 -1.19
CA VAL A 100 -4.56 -35.85 -0.96
C VAL A 100 -5.44 -36.05 -2.20
N VAL A 101 -5.71 -34.97 -2.95
CA VAL A 101 -6.43 -35.05 -4.23
C VAL A 101 -5.62 -35.79 -5.30
N LYS A 102 -4.29 -35.66 -5.31
CA LYS A 102 -3.42 -36.41 -6.23
C LYS A 102 -3.29 -37.90 -5.88
N GLU A 103 -3.64 -38.30 -4.67
CA GLU A 103 -3.57 -39.68 -4.21
C GLU A 103 -4.89 -40.44 -4.45
N HIS A 104 -5.98 -39.74 -4.75
CA HIS A 104 -7.31 -40.30 -5.02
C HIS A 104 -7.77 -40.19 -6.49
N VAL A 105 -6.84 -39.90 -7.42
CA VAL A 105 -7.04 -39.96 -8.88
C VAL A 105 -5.92 -40.80 -9.48
#